data_AF-A0A961DN55-F1
#
_entry.id   AF-A0A961DN55-F1
#
_cell.length_a   1.000
_cell.length_b   1.000
_cell.length_c   1.000
_cell.angle_alpha   90.00
_cell.angle_beta   90.00
_cell.angle_gamma   90.00
#
_symmetry.space_group_name_H-M   'P 1'
#
loop_
_entity.id
_entity.type
_entity.pdbx_description
1 polymer ?
#
loop_
_entity_poly.entity_id
_entity_poly.type
_entity_poly.pdbx_seq_one_letter_code
_entity_poly.pdbx_strand_id
1 'polypeptide(L)'
;MTMQPSVQIIPDEILEEFLEETPPEECAHIVKRSGSLGAGALITAAAESGMEIEALCGYRWVPKGHAPDNLPACKRCVEIWQSLTSQ
;
A
#
# COMPACT_ATOMS: atom_id res chain seq x y z
N MET A 1 -8.10 -45.47 6.66
CA MET A 1 -8.45 -44.09 7.04
C MET A 1 -7.81 -43.12 6.06
N THR A 2 -8.55 -42.58 5.09
CA THR A 2 -8.09 -41.44 4.28
C THR A 2 -8.98 -40.26 4.61
N MET A 3 -8.46 -39.35 5.43
CA MET A 3 -9.09 -38.08 5.78
C MET A 3 -9.17 -37.24 4.50
N GLN A 4 -10.38 -37.01 4.01
CA GLN A 4 -10.60 -36.02 2.95
C GLN A 4 -10.52 -34.62 3.57
N PRO A 5 -9.79 -33.67 2.96
CA PRO A 5 -9.79 -32.29 3.43
C PRO A 5 -11.16 -31.68 3.12
N SER A 6 -11.84 -31.20 4.15
CA SER A 6 -13.11 -30.49 4.00
C SER A 6 -12.83 -29.14 3.34
N VAL A 7 -13.12 -29.05 2.03
CA VAL A 7 -13.19 -27.77 1.32
C VAL A 7 -14.41 -27.03 1.85
N GLN A 8 -14.18 -26.01 2.66
CA GLN A 8 -15.22 -25.10 3.11
C GLN A 8 -15.42 -24.07 2.00
N ILE A 9 -16.56 -24.15 1.33
CA ILE A 9 -16.96 -23.19 0.29
C ILE A 9 -17.38 -21.92 1.03
N ILE A 10 -16.55 -20.89 0.96
CA ILE A 10 -16.86 -19.59 1.56
C ILE A 10 -17.92 -18.92 0.69
N PRO A 11 -19.05 -18.44 1.25
CA PRO A 11 -20.08 -17.75 0.49
C PRO A 11 -19.54 -16.46 -0.14
N ASP A 12 -19.97 -16.19 -1.38
CA ASP A 12 -19.57 -15.07 -2.23
C ASP A 12 -19.75 -13.70 -1.54
N GLU A 13 -20.68 -13.62 -0.60
CA GLU A 13 -21.01 -12.43 0.20
C GLU A 13 -19.84 -11.97 1.10
N ILE A 14 -18.93 -12.88 1.50
CA ILE A 14 -17.73 -12.53 2.29
C ILE A 14 -16.59 -12.05 1.39
N LEU A 15 -16.62 -12.40 0.10
CA LEU A 15 -15.59 -12.03 -0.86
C LEU A 15 -15.69 -10.55 -1.24
N GLU A 16 -16.91 -10.01 -1.33
CA GLU A 16 -17.16 -8.60 -1.66
C GLU A 16 -16.63 -7.65 -0.56
N GLU A 17 -16.75 -7.99 0.72
CA GLU A 17 -16.16 -7.20 1.83
C GLU A 17 -14.62 -7.13 1.76
N PHE A 18 -13.97 -8.14 1.16
CA PHE A 18 -12.52 -8.15 0.94
C PHE A 18 -12.10 -7.40 -0.35
N LEU A 19 -13.02 -7.22 -1.30
CA LEU A 19 -12.80 -6.55 -2.59
C LEU A 19 -13.07 -5.03 -2.54
N GLU A 20 -13.72 -4.53 -1.49
CA GLU A 20 -13.98 -3.09 -1.32
C GLU A 20 -12.72 -2.29 -0.95
N GLU A 21 -11.64 -2.98 -0.58
CA GLU A 21 -10.31 -2.40 -0.49
C GLU A 21 -9.72 -2.24 -1.89
N THR A 22 -9.81 -1.02 -2.45
CA THR A 22 -9.11 -0.64 -3.69
C THR A 22 -7.71 -1.26 -3.71
N PRO A 23 -7.37 -2.04 -4.75
CA PRO A 23 -6.18 -2.87 -4.72
C PRO A 23 -4.95 -1.96 -4.54
N PRO A 24 -3.99 -2.36 -3.68
CA PRO A 24 -2.89 -1.50 -3.28
C PRO A 24 -1.96 -1.11 -4.44
N GLU A 25 -2.10 -1.76 -5.61
CA GLU A 25 -1.42 -1.44 -6.86
C GLU A 25 -2.02 -0.26 -7.65
N GLU A 26 -3.28 0.10 -7.38
CA GLU A 26 -4.01 1.20 -8.07
C GLU A 26 -4.11 2.47 -7.21
N CYS A 27 -3.40 2.54 -6.09
CA CYS A 27 -3.43 3.69 -5.17
C CYS A 27 -2.03 4.26 -4.93
N ALA A 28 -1.94 5.59 -4.79
CA ALA A 28 -0.71 6.28 -4.39
C ALA A 28 -0.53 6.19 -2.87
N HIS A 29 0.51 5.49 -2.41
CA HIS A 29 0.81 5.36 -0.98
C HIS A 29 1.77 6.45 -0.50
N ILE A 30 1.57 6.94 0.73
CA ILE A 30 2.46 7.92 1.36
C ILE A 30 3.58 7.18 2.08
N VAL A 31 4.82 7.47 1.73
CA VAL A 31 6.01 6.88 2.34
C VAL A 31 6.43 7.64 3.60
N LYS A 32 6.92 6.91 4.59
CA LYS A 32 7.46 7.50 5.82
C LYS A 32 8.77 8.23 5.49
N ARG A 33 8.80 9.54 5.69
CA ARG A 33 10.00 10.37 5.51
C ARG A 33 10.91 10.22 6.73
N SER A 34 12.19 9.93 6.51
CA SER A 34 13.21 9.92 7.57
C SER A 34 14.21 11.09 7.43
N GLY A 35 13.77 12.22 6.87
CA GLY A 35 14.64 13.38 6.65
C GLY A 35 13.98 14.53 5.89
N SER A 36 14.80 15.46 5.38
CA SER A 36 14.39 16.69 4.70
C SER A 36 14.00 16.50 3.21
N LEU A 37 14.26 15.32 2.64
CA LEU A 37 13.89 14.98 1.26
C LEU A 37 12.36 14.83 1.11
N GLY A 38 11.83 15.37 0.01
CA GLY A 38 10.42 15.20 -0.37
C GLY A 38 10.09 13.74 -0.68
N ALA A 39 8.84 13.34 -0.45
CA ALA A 39 8.38 11.96 -0.64
C ALA A 39 8.66 11.43 -2.06
N GLY A 40 8.44 12.26 -3.09
CA GLY A 40 8.75 11.88 -4.48
C GLY A 40 10.24 11.63 -4.73
N ALA A 41 11.12 12.43 -4.14
CA ALA A 41 12.57 12.26 -4.30
C ALA A 41 13.08 10.96 -3.65
N LEU A 42 12.52 10.59 -2.49
CA LEU A 42 12.82 9.30 -1.86
C LEU A 42 12.35 8.12 -2.72
N ILE A 43 11.16 8.20 -3.30
CA ILE A 43 10.64 7.16 -4.20
C ILE A 43 11.52 7.02 -5.44
N THR A 44 11.90 8.14 -6.08
CA THR A 44 12.81 8.13 -7.23
C THR A 44 14.16 7.52 -6.87
N ALA A 45 14.79 7.95 -5.77
CA ALA A 45 16.08 7.41 -5.34
C ALA A 45 16.01 5.91 -4.97
N ALA A 46 14.91 5.49 -4.32
CA ALA A 46 14.67 4.08 -4.03
C ALA A 46 14.45 3.26 -5.31
N ALA A 47 13.80 3.83 -6.32
CA ALA A 47 13.59 3.17 -7.61
C ALA A 47 14.90 2.98 -8.37
N GLU A 48 15.73 4.01 -8.40
CA GLU A 48 17.07 3.96 -9.01
C GLU A 48 17.98 2.96 -8.29
N SER A 49 17.86 2.87 -6.98
CA SER A 49 18.68 1.97 -6.15
C SER A 49 18.11 0.55 -6.04
N GLY A 50 16.88 0.31 -6.51
CA GLY A 50 16.17 -0.95 -6.29
C GLY A 50 15.88 -1.26 -4.81
N MET A 51 15.72 -0.22 -3.98
CA MET A 51 15.46 -0.36 -2.55
C MET A 51 13.96 -0.52 -2.30
N GLU A 52 13.59 -1.49 -1.45
CA GLU A 52 12.23 -1.64 -0.95
C GLU A 52 11.89 -0.50 0.01
N ILE A 53 10.72 0.11 -0.19
CA ILE A 53 10.17 1.15 0.68
C ILE A 53 8.86 0.72 1.31
N GLU A 54 8.61 1.23 2.51
CA GLU A 54 7.39 0.97 3.27
C GLU A 54 6.50 2.22 3.33
N ALA A 55 5.23 2.04 2.99
CA ALA A 55 4.18 3.04 3.14
C ALA A 55 3.78 3.20 4.60
N LEU A 56 3.15 4.32 4.93
CA LEU A 56 2.52 4.54 6.23
C LEU A 56 1.45 3.48 6.55
N CYS A 57 0.76 2.94 5.55
CA CYS A 57 -0.21 1.86 5.74
C CYS A 57 0.44 0.48 6.00
N GLY A 58 1.76 0.35 5.89
CA GLY A 58 2.51 -0.91 6.01
C GLY A 58 2.74 -1.66 4.69
N TYR A 59 2.25 -1.13 3.57
CA TYR A 59 2.51 -1.71 2.25
C TYR A 59 3.98 -1.52 1.85
N ARG A 60 4.65 -2.61 1.45
CA ARG A 60 6.04 -2.58 0.99
C ARG A 60 6.13 -2.88 -0.48
N TRP A 61 6.89 -2.09 -1.20
CA TRP A 61 7.13 -2.30 -2.62
C TRP A 61 8.49 -1.78 -3.04
N VAL A 62 9.00 -2.30 -4.14
CA VAL A 62 10.15 -1.73 -4.84
C VAL A 62 9.60 -0.82 -5.94
N PRO A 63 9.74 0.50 -5.85
CA PRO A 63 9.29 1.40 -6.89
C PRO A 63 10.09 1.15 -8.18
N LYS A 64 9.42 1.20 -9.33
CA LYS A 64 10.06 0.99 -10.65
C LYS A 64 10.22 2.29 -11.44
N GLY A 65 10.04 3.45 -10.80
CA GLY A 65 10.11 4.75 -11.43
C GLY A 65 9.49 5.85 -10.56
N HIS A 66 8.83 6.81 -11.21
CA HIS A 66 8.19 7.94 -10.54
C HIS A 66 6.84 7.58 -9.92
N ALA A 67 6.43 8.37 -8.93
CA ALA A 67 5.09 8.30 -8.37
C ALA A 67 4.06 8.58 -9.46
N PRO A 68 2.98 7.77 -9.57
CA PRO A 68 1.93 8.03 -10.55
C PRO A 68 1.10 9.24 -10.13
N ASP A 69 1.11 10.30 -10.95
CA ASP A 69 0.36 11.54 -10.68
C ASP A 69 -1.18 11.39 -10.77
N ASN A 70 -1.67 10.29 -11.34
CA ASN A 70 -3.08 10.09 -11.66
C ASN A 70 -3.79 8.98 -10.85
N LEU A 71 -3.16 8.48 -9.77
CA LEU A 71 -3.78 7.49 -8.89
C LEU A 71 -4.34 8.13 -7.62
N PRO A 72 -5.50 7.67 -7.11
CA PRO A 72 -6.04 8.14 -5.85
C PRO A 72 -5.07 7.81 -4.71
N ALA A 73 -4.90 8.73 -3.76
CA ALA A 73 -4.09 8.46 -2.58
C ALA A 73 -4.75 7.38 -1.70
N CYS A 74 -3.94 6.48 -1.16
CA CYS A 74 -4.40 5.47 -0.21
C CYS A 74 -5.02 6.16 1.02
N LYS A 75 -6.32 5.95 1.26
CA LYS A 75 -7.08 6.56 2.36
C LYS A 75 -6.38 6.35 3.71
N ARG A 76 -5.94 5.12 3.99
CA ARG A 76 -5.23 4.76 5.22
C ARG A 76 -3.92 5.55 5.40
N CYS A 77 -3.14 5.73 4.32
CA CYS A 77 -1.95 6.56 4.36
C CYS A 77 -2.27 8.02 4.67
N VAL A 78 -3.33 8.55 4.06
CA VAL A 78 -3.79 9.93 4.28
C VAL A 78 -4.25 10.14 5.72
N GLU A 79 -5.04 9.22 6.29
CA GLU A 79 -5.51 9.30 7.68
C GLU A 79 -4.35 9.31 8.69
N ILE A 80 -3.35 8.43 8.49
CA ILE A 80 -2.15 8.37 9.32
C ILE A 80 -1.35 9.67 9.16
N TRP A 81 -1.16 10.14 7.92
CA TRP A 81 -0.43 11.38 7.65
C TRP A 81 -1.11 12.60 8.27
N GLN A 82 -2.44 12.71 8.16
CA GLN A 82 -3.22 13.77 8.79
C GLN A 82 -3.07 13.71 10.32
N SER A 83 -3.17 12.52 10.92
CA SER A 83 -2.96 12.34 12.36
C SER A 83 -1.55 12.72 12.82
N LEU A 84 -0.54 12.50 11.97
CA LEU A 84 0.85 12.88 12.25
C LEU A 84 1.13 14.37 12.04
N THR A 85 0.39 15.03 11.14
CA THR A 85 0.62 16.44 10.76
C THR A 85 -0.29 17.41 11.52
N SER A 86 -1.38 16.91 12.12
CA SER A 86 -2.32 17.69 12.93
C SER A 86 -1.91 17.82 14.41
N GLN A 87 -0.69 17.42 14.78
CA GLN A 87 -0.04 17.68 16.07
C GLN A 87 0.92 18.87 15.96
#